data_AF-A0A5Q4EDJ8-F1
#
_entry.id   AF-A0A5Q4EDJ8-F1
#
_cell.length_a   1.000
_cell.length_b   1.000
_cell.length_c   1.000
_cell.angle_alpha   90.00
_cell.angle_beta   90.00
_cell.angle_gamma   90.00
#
_symmetry.space_group_name_H-M   'P 1'
#
loop_
_entity.id
_entity.type
_entity.pdbx_description
1 polymer ?
#
loop_
_entity_poly.entity_id
_entity_poly.type
_entity_poly.pdbx_seq_one_letter_code
_entity_poly.pdbx_strand_id
1 'polypeptide(L)'
;MKTLYEPALAELKATPAPAGQVLKGLYAGAYRSDKGKIKGLMLQVGETELTIKLPKYLRPMLVRELAPDDFVQVWAYPEGDRWRAINVLPLPEGEAKTLRQQWGDLAPVAASPPPKQKRLCVEVCSKGKCFKQGGRQIYNELQEAIDGNPELAHVSVKATSCMKACKHGPNLRLPSGQMLHRASPAEALARLNAKR
;
A
#
# COMPACT_ATOMS: atom_id res chain seq x y z
N MET A 1 -57.90 16.64 5.11
CA MET A 1 -56.44 16.48 5.32
C MET A 1 -56.21 15.19 6.08
N LYS A 2 -55.73 14.14 5.40
CA LYS A 2 -55.35 12.87 6.05
C LYS A 2 -53.82 12.89 6.20
N THR A 3 -53.35 12.79 7.43
CA THR A 3 -51.93 12.74 7.77
C THR A 3 -51.32 11.45 7.23
N LEU A 4 -50.18 11.56 6.55
CA LEU A 4 -49.48 10.48 5.82
C LEU A 4 -48.81 9.44 6.74
N TYR A 5 -49.21 9.31 8.01
CA TYR A 5 -48.41 8.60 9.02
C TYR A 5 -48.87 7.17 9.35
N GLU A 6 -49.99 6.69 8.81
CA GLU A 6 -50.57 5.39 9.21
C GLU A 6 -50.73 4.38 8.06
N PRO A 7 -49.63 3.99 7.38
CA PRO A 7 -49.46 2.55 7.20
C PRO A 7 -47.99 2.08 7.21
N ALA A 8 -47.10 2.70 8.01
CA ALA A 8 -45.72 2.21 8.14
C ALA A 8 -45.54 1.02 9.10
N LEU A 9 -46.61 0.60 9.79
CA LEU A 9 -46.57 -0.50 10.77
C LEU A 9 -46.89 -1.88 10.18
N ALA A 10 -47.40 -1.96 8.94
CA ALA A 10 -47.99 -3.20 8.43
C ALA A 10 -47.05 -4.13 7.64
N GLU A 11 -45.79 -3.74 7.38
CA GLU A 11 -44.86 -4.58 6.58
C GLU A 11 -43.49 -4.80 7.24
N LEU A 12 -43.43 -4.92 8.56
CA LEU A 12 -42.30 -5.58 9.23
C LEU A 12 -42.44 -7.11 9.11
N LYS A 13 -42.43 -7.63 7.87
CA LYS A 13 -42.08 -9.03 7.64
C LYS A 13 -40.58 -9.16 7.91
N ALA A 14 -40.26 -9.46 9.16
CA ALA A 14 -38.92 -9.59 9.70
C ALA A 14 -38.13 -10.68 8.97
N THR A 15 -37.38 -10.28 7.95
CA THR A 15 -36.03 -10.83 7.80
C THR A 15 -35.23 -10.17 8.92
N PRO A 16 -34.53 -10.91 9.80
CA PRO A 16 -33.73 -10.27 10.83
C PRO A 16 -32.68 -9.41 10.11
N ALA A 17 -32.86 -8.09 10.15
CA ALA A 17 -31.85 -7.18 9.65
C ALA A 17 -30.54 -7.53 10.36
N PRO A 18 -29.42 -7.70 9.64
CA PRO A 18 -28.16 -8.06 10.28
C PRO A 18 -27.84 -6.98 11.32
N ALA A 19 -27.67 -7.40 12.58
CA ALA A 19 -27.38 -6.49 13.67
C ALA A 19 -26.11 -5.71 13.34
N GLY A 20 -26.24 -4.39 13.18
CA GLY A 20 -25.10 -3.52 12.97
C GLY A 20 -24.19 -3.54 14.20
N GLN A 21 -22.88 -3.63 13.97
CA GLN A 21 -21.84 -3.64 14.99
C GLN A 21 -20.92 -2.44 14.79
N VAL A 22 -20.31 -1.99 15.90
CA VAL A 22 -19.26 -0.97 15.86
C VAL A 22 -17.91 -1.66 15.93
N LEU A 23 -17.21 -1.69 14.81
CA LEU A 23 -15.85 -2.20 14.73
C LEU A 23 -14.88 -1.06 15.02
N LYS A 24 -13.91 -1.29 15.90
CA LYS A 24 -12.89 -0.29 16.26
C LYS A 24 -11.53 -0.82 15.85
N GLY A 25 -10.77 0.00 15.13
CA GLY A 25 -9.65 -0.49 14.34
C GLY A 25 -8.66 0.60 13.94
N LEU A 26 -7.49 0.16 13.51
CA LEU A 26 -6.56 0.99 12.74
C LEU A 26 -6.92 0.92 11.26
N TYR A 27 -6.93 2.06 10.59
CA TYR A 27 -7.04 2.08 9.13
C TYR A 27 -5.73 1.60 8.50
N ALA A 28 -5.75 0.42 7.89
CA ALA A 28 -4.59 -0.19 7.24
C ALA A 28 -4.40 0.29 5.79
N GLY A 29 -5.50 0.64 5.11
CA GLY A 29 -5.44 1.14 3.74
C GLY A 29 -6.75 1.03 2.96
N ALA A 30 -6.72 1.41 1.69
CA ALA A 30 -7.90 1.42 0.84
C ALA A 30 -8.15 0.03 0.21
N TYR A 31 -9.34 -0.52 0.39
CA TYR A 31 -9.81 -1.69 -0.35
C TYR A 31 -10.22 -1.28 -1.77
N ARG A 32 -9.60 -1.89 -2.79
CA ARG A 32 -9.78 -1.57 -4.21
C ARG A 32 -10.34 -2.75 -4.98
N SER A 33 -11.10 -2.47 -6.04
CA SER A 33 -11.45 -3.48 -7.06
C SER A 33 -10.27 -3.78 -7.97
N ASP A 34 -10.37 -4.86 -8.75
CA ASP A 34 -9.41 -5.27 -9.78
C ASP A 34 -9.07 -4.14 -10.78
N LYS A 35 -10.03 -3.25 -11.06
CA LYS A 35 -9.85 -2.06 -11.91
C LYS A 35 -9.23 -0.85 -11.18
N GLY A 36 -8.64 -1.04 -9.99
CA GLY A 36 -8.00 0.00 -9.17
C GLY A 36 -8.93 0.98 -8.43
N LYS A 37 -10.24 0.94 -8.71
CA LYS A 37 -11.23 1.83 -8.06
C LYS A 37 -11.38 1.50 -6.58
N ILE A 38 -11.40 2.53 -5.74
CA ILE A 38 -11.62 2.38 -4.30
C ILE A 38 -13.06 1.93 -4.05
N LYS A 39 -13.21 0.91 -3.21
CA LYS A 39 -14.48 0.29 -2.85
C LYS A 39 -14.73 0.35 -1.36
N GLY A 40 -13.68 0.45 -0.55
CA GLY A 40 -13.76 0.31 0.88
C GLY A 40 -12.47 0.71 1.58
N LEU A 41 -12.35 0.25 2.82
CA LEU A 41 -11.14 0.32 3.64
C LEU A 41 -10.79 -1.07 4.18
N MET A 42 -9.54 -1.23 4.57
CA MET A 42 -9.01 -2.35 5.33
C MET A 42 -8.83 -1.88 6.77
N LEU A 43 -9.44 -2.60 7.71
CA LEU A 43 -9.48 -2.26 9.13
C LEU A 43 -8.72 -3.32 9.92
N GLN A 44 -7.63 -2.94 10.56
CA GLN A 44 -6.88 -3.82 11.46
C GLN A 44 -7.52 -3.78 12.85
N VAL A 45 -7.90 -4.95 13.37
CA VAL A 45 -8.49 -5.14 14.70
C VAL A 45 -7.62 -6.17 15.43
N GLY A 46 -6.72 -5.71 16.29
CA GLY A 46 -5.71 -6.58 16.91
C GLY A 46 -4.80 -7.19 15.85
N GLU A 47 -4.75 -8.52 15.76
CA GLU A 47 -4.00 -9.26 14.73
C GLU A 47 -4.81 -9.54 13.45
N THR A 48 -6.12 -9.31 13.47
CA THR A 48 -7.00 -9.63 12.33
C THR A 48 -7.23 -8.42 11.45
N GLU A 49 -7.15 -8.61 10.13
CA GLU A 49 -7.50 -7.59 9.16
C GLU A 49 -8.89 -7.85 8.56
N LEU A 50 -9.75 -6.83 8.58
CA LEU A 50 -11.13 -6.91 8.08
C LEU A 50 -11.31 -6.05 6.83
N THR A 51 -11.96 -6.61 5.81
CA THR A 51 -12.37 -5.85 4.62
C THR A 51 -13.71 -5.18 4.87
N ILE A 52 -13.74 -3.83 4.81
CA ILE A 52 -14.93 -3.03 5.00
C ILE A 52 -15.32 -2.34 3.69
N LYS A 53 -16.42 -2.77 3.08
CA LYS A 53 -16.98 -2.15 1.88
C LYS A 53 -17.72 -0.87 2.24
N LEU A 54 -17.33 0.23 1.58
CA LEU A 54 -17.93 1.53 1.81
C LEU A 54 -19.11 1.80 0.85
N PRO A 55 -20.16 2.47 1.35
CA PRO A 55 -21.15 3.13 0.52
C PRO A 55 -20.48 4.09 -0.47
N LYS A 56 -21.07 4.25 -1.66
CA LYS A 56 -20.46 5.05 -2.74
C LYS A 56 -20.14 6.49 -2.32
N TYR A 57 -20.99 7.07 -1.47
CA TYR A 57 -20.84 8.45 -1.00
C TYR A 57 -19.70 8.65 0.02
N LEU A 58 -19.27 7.62 0.76
CA LEU A 58 -18.16 7.71 1.72
C LEU A 58 -16.78 7.56 1.07
N ARG A 59 -16.70 6.95 -0.12
CA ARG A 59 -15.41 6.65 -0.78
C ARG A 59 -14.54 7.88 -1.08
N PRO A 60 -15.04 9.00 -1.62
CA PRO A 60 -14.17 10.13 -1.94
C PRO A 60 -13.64 10.85 -0.68
N MET A 61 -14.41 10.86 0.40
CA MET A 61 -13.98 11.48 1.67
C MET A 61 -12.83 10.70 2.31
N LEU A 62 -12.95 9.37 2.37
CA LEU A 62 -11.98 8.52 3.02
C LEU A 62 -10.59 8.55 2.38
N VAL A 63 -10.50 8.80 1.08
CA VAL A 63 -9.21 8.96 0.38
C VAL A 63 -8.47 10.21 0.82
N ARG A 64 -9.22 11.24 1.23
CA ARG A 64 -8.66 12.57 1.53
C ARG A 64 -8.35 12.73 3.01
N GLU A 65 -9.08 12.04 3.88
CA GLU A 65 -9.07 12.33 5.32
C GLU A 65 -8.38 11.28 6.18
N LEU A 66 -8.35 10.00 5.78
CA LEU A 66 -7.69 8.97 6.59
C LEU A 66 -6.24 8.76 6.16
N ALA A 67 -5.33 8.91 7.12
CA ALA A 67 -3.96 8.45 7.02
C ALA A 67 -3.87 7.00 7.53
N PRO A 68 -3.01 6.15 6.94
CA PRO A 68 -2.67 4.86 7.54
C PRO A 68 -2.34 5.02 9.02
N ASP A 69 -2.77 4.06 9.82
CA ASP A 69 -2.63 4.03 11.29
C ASP A 69 -3.55 4.99 12.07
N ASP A 70 -4.51 5.65 11.41
CA ASP A 70 -5.58 6.36 12.10
C ASP A 70 -6.53 5.38 12.79
N PHE A 71 -6.85 5.63 14.07
CA PHE A 71 -7.88 4.89 14.77
C PHE A 71 -9.26 5.36 14.34
N VAL A 72 -10.09 4.41 13.90
CA VAL A 72 -11.45 4.67 13.46
C VAL A 72 -12.43 3.71 14.10
N GLN A 73 -13.67 4.16 14.21
CA GLN A 73 -14.83 3.32 14.50
C GLN A 73 -15.75 3.27 13.28
N VAL A 74 -16.16 2.06 12.95
CA VAL A 74 -16.95 1.75 11.76
C VAL A 74 -18.24 1.09 12.22
N TRP A 75 -19.37 1.75 11.97
CA TRP A 75 -20.68 1.10 12.06
C TRP A 75 -20.85 0.26 10.81
N ALA A 76 -20.98 -1.05 10.96
CA ALA A 76 -21.07 -1.96 9.84
C ALA A 76 -21.92 -3.18 10.15
N TYR A 77 -22.39 -3.86 9.11
CA TYR A 77 -23.04 -5.16 9.21
C TYR A 77 -22.27 -6.21 8.42
N PRO A 78 -22.28 -7.49 8.85
CA PRO A 78 -21.64 -8.55 8.11
C PRO A 78 -22.32 -8.74 6.74
N GLU A 79 -21.52 -8.92 5.69
CA GLU A 79 -21.93 -9.15 4.30
C GLU A 79 -21.04 -10.24 3.69
N GLY A 80 -21.24 -11.49 4.11
CA GLY A 80 -20.44 -12.64 3.65
C GLY A 80 -19.05 -12.67 4.27
N ASP A 81 -18.01 -12.62 3.46
CA ASP A 81 -16.58 -12.61 3.83
C ASP A 81 -16.07 -11.22 4.24
N ARG A 82 -16.94 -10.21 4.18
CA ARG A 82 -16.62 -8.80 4.42
C ARG A 82 -17.70 -8.13 5.24
N TRP A 83 -17.43 -6.88 5.57
CA TRP A 83 -18.39 -6.01 6.25
C TRP A 83 -18.85 -4.90 5.31
N ARG A 84 -20.08 -4.43 5.51
CA ARG A 84 -20.59 -3.26 4.83
C ARG A 84 -20.76 -2.13 5.82
N ALA A 85 -20.01 -1.05 5.59
CA ALA A 85 -20.07 0.14 6.41
C ALA A 85 -21.37 0.93 6.18
N ILE A 86 -21.84 1.53 7.26
CA ILE A 86 -22.90 2.53 7.34
C ILE A 86 -22.25 3.90 7.53
N ASN A 87 -21.33 3.99 8.52
CA ASN A 87 -20.60 5.21 8.83
C ASN A 87 -19.19 4.89 9.34
N VAL A 88 -18.26 5.83 9.16
CA VAL A 88 -16.89 5.77 9.65
C VAL A 88 -16.59 7.08 10.33
N LEU A 89 -16.14 7.04 11.58
CA LEU A 89 -15.72 8.22 12.34
C LEU A 89 -14.33 7.98 12.92
N PRO A 90 -13.52 9.02 13.11
CA PRO A 90 -12.34 8.95 13.96
C PRO A 90 -12.71 8.42 15.34
N LEU A 91 -11.86 7.57 15.90
CA LEU A 91 -12.05 7.10 17.26
C LEU A 91 -11.58 8.20 18.25
N PRO A 92 -12.33 8.48 19.32
CA PRO A 92 -11.90 9.43 20.34
C PRO A 92 -10.53 9.06 20.93
N GLU A 93 -9.66 10.06 21.16
CA GLU A 93 -8.26 9.83 21.56
C GLU A 93 -8.13 8.99 22.84
N GLY A 94 -9.05 9.13 23.80
CA GLY A 94 -9.06 8.32 25.01
C GLY A 94 -9.27 6.82 24.72
N GLU A 95 -10.19 6.49 23.82
CA GLU A 95 -10.43 5.10 23.40
C GLU A 95 -9.31 4.57 22.52
N ALA A 96 -8.77 5.41 21.63
CA ALA A 96 -7.62 5.08 20.81
C ALA A 96 -6.40 4.74 21.68
N LYS A 97 -6.13 5.51 22.75
CA LYS A 97 -5.05 5.22 23.70
C LYS A 97 -5.23 3.86 24.38
N THR A 98 -6.45 3.54 24.81
CA THR A 98 -6.76 2.23 25.42
C THR A 98 -6.52 1.09 24.44
N LEU A 99 -6.99 1.21 23.19
CA LEU A 99 -6.73 0.19 22.17
C LEU A 99 -5.24 0.06 21.84
N ARG A 100 -4.50 1.17 21.75
CA ARG A 100 -3.04 1.15 21.55
C ARG A 100 -2.33 0.38 22.67
N GLN A 101 -2.75 0.57 23.92
CA GLN A 101 -2.17 -0.17 25.05
C GLN A 101 -2.51 -1.67 24.97
N GLN A 102 -3.79 -2.00 24.79
CA GLN A 102 -4.25 -3.39 24.67
C GLN A 102 -3.57 -4.15 23.52
N TRP A 103 -3.33 -3.50 22.39
CA TRP A 103 -2.65 -4.13 21.25
C TRP A 103 -1.14 -4.04 21.32
N GLY A 104 -0.58 -3.05 22.03
CA GLY A 104 0.83 -2.98 22.37
C GLY A 104 1.25 -4.14 23.28
N ASP A 105 0.36 -4.55 24.19
CA ASP A 105 0.59 -5.71 25.08
C ASP A 105 0.42 -7.06 24.34
N LEU A 106 -0.23 -7.07 23.18
CA LEU A 106 -0.47 -8.26 22.35
C LEU A 106 0.51 -8.39 21.17
N ALA A 107 1.37 -7.41 20.92
CA ALA A 107 2.30 -7.48 19.81
C ALA A 107 3.45 -8.46 20.15
N PRO A 108 3.66 -9.56 19.39
CA PRO A 108 5.01 -10.09 19.31
C PRO A 108 5.87 -8.97 18.73
N VAL A 109 7.12 -8.85 19.19
CA VAL A 109 8.11 -7.84 18.75
C VAL A 109 8.19 -7.82 17.22
N ALA A 110 7.31 -7.07 16.58
CA ALA A 110 7.30 -6.85 15.15
C ALA A 110 8.28 -5.72 14.93
N ALA A 111 9.45 -6.09 14.40
CA ALA A 111 10.50 -5.18 14.01
C ALA A 111 9.89 -3.93 13.37
N SER A 112 10.27 -2.77 13.90
CA SER A 112 9.87 -1.46 13.40
C SER A 112 9.99 -1.44 11.88
N PRO A 113 9.02 -0.90 11.12
CA PRO A 113 9.22 -0.71 9.69
C PRO A 113 10.52 0.07 9.52
N PRO A 114 11.50 -0.44 8.75
CA PRO A 114 12.76 0.24 8.59
C PRO A 114 12.47 1.69 8.12
N PRO A 115 13.26 2.66 8.61
CA PRO A 115 13.06 4.07 8.27
C PRO A 115 12.82 4.21 6.77
N LYS A 116 11.79 4.97 6.36
CA LYS A 116 11.37 5.13 4.96
C LYS A 116 12.57 5.51 4.08
N GLN A 117 13.29 4.52 3.59
CA GLN A 117 14.43 4.70 2.70
C GLN A 117 13.87 5.22 1.39
N LYS A 118 14.43 6.33 0.90
CA LYS A 118 14.05 6.89 -0.40
C LYS A 118 14.24 5.80 -1.45
N ARG A 119 13.18 5.47 -2.19
CA ARG A 119 13.27 4.46 -3.24
C ARG A 119 14.23 4.93 -4.33
N LEU A 120 15.27 4.15 -4.57
CA LEU A 120 16.31 4.41 -5.57
C LEU A 120 15.98 3.62 -6.85
N CYS A 121 16.19 4.22 -8.01
CA CYS A 121 15.98 3.56 -9.31
C CYS A 121 17.27 3.62 -10.13
N VAL A 122 17.77 2.45 -10.53
CA VAL A 122 18.86 2.29 -11.50
C VAL A 122 18.25 2.00 -12.87
N GLU A 123 18.62 2.80 -13.86
CA GLU A 123 18.12 2.67 -15.22
C GLU A 123 19.18 1.99 -16.11
N VAL A 124 18.82 0.90 -16.78
CA VAL A 124 19.70 0.13 -17.66
C VAL A 124 19.28 0.30 -19.11
N CYS A 125 20.21 0.68 -19.97
CA CYS A 125 19.94 0.83 -21.39
C CYS A 125 19.65 -0.53 -22.06
N SER A 126 18.41 -0.71 -22.55
CA SER A 126 17.94 -2.00 -23.09
C SER A 126 17.88 -2.06 -24.63
N LYS A 127 18.45 -1.07 -25.34
CA LYS A 127 18.41 -1.01 -26.80
C LYS A 127 19.76 -1.20 -27.48
N GLY A 128 19.71 -1.78 -28.68
CA GLY A 128 20.81 -1.84 -29.64
C GLY A 128 22.03 -2.62 -29.14
N LYS A 129 23.22 -2.15 -29.51
CA LYS A 129 24.50 -2.79 -29.13
C LYS A 129 24.72 -2.78 -27.62
N CYS A 130 24.26 -1.75 -26.91
CA CYS A 130 24.43 -1.62 -25.46
C CYS A 130 23.79 -2.79 -24.69
N PHE A 131 22.60 -3.22 -25.10
CA PHE A 131 21.92 -4.36 -24.47
C PHE A 131 22.62 -5.69 -24.78
N LYS A 132 23.09 -5.85 -26.01
CA LYS A 132 23.81 -7.05 -26.48
C LYS A 132 25.23 -7.17 -25.89
N GLN A 133 25.88 -6.05 -25.59
CA GLN A 133 27.24 -5.98 -25.03
C GLN A 133 27.29 -6.15 -23.51
N GLY A 134 26.26 -6.72 -22.89
CA GLY A 134 26.21 -6.95 -21.44
C GLY A 134 25.13 -6.17 -20.70
N GLY A 135 24.39 -5.27 -21.36
CA GLY A 135 23.27 -4.58 -20.71
C GLY A 135 22.17 -5.52 -20.22
N ARG A 136 21.92 -6.64 -20.92
CA ARG A 136 21.02 -7.70 -20.44
C ARG A 136 21.55 -8.40 -19.20
N GLN A 137 22.84 -8.74 -19.21
CA GLN A 137 23.50 -9.43 -18.10
C GLN A 137 23.46 -8.56 -16.84
N ILE A 138 23.83 -7.28 -16.96
CA ILE A 138 23.81 -6.34 -15.83
C ILE A 138 22.40 -6.13 -15.29
N TYR A 139 21.38 -6.05 -16.15
CA TYR A 139 19.99 -5.95 -15.69
C TYR A 139 19.60 -7.13 -14.81
N ASN A 140 19.90 -8.35 -15.26
CA ASN A 140 19.57 -9.58 -14.52
C ASN A 140 20.37 -9.69 -13.22
N GLU A 141 21.68 -9.46 -13.27
CA GLU A 141 22.56 -9.54 -12.08
C GLU A 141 22.19 -8.48 -11.03
N LEU A 142 21.81 -7.26 -11.46
CA LEU A 142 21.29 -6.25 -10.53
C LEU A 142 19.95 -6.65 -9.93
N GLN A 143 19.06 -7.24 -10.72
CA GLN A 143 17.77 -7.72 -10.22
C GLN A 143 17.95 -8.83 -9.19
N GLU A 144 18.79 -9.82 -9.48
CA GLU A 144 19.12 -10.91 -8.56
C GLU A 144 19.77 -10.40 -7.27
N ALA A 145 20.70 -9.44 -7.37
CA ALA A 145 21.35 -8.85 -6.21
C ALA A 145 20.37 -8.04 -5.33
N ILE A 146 19.39 -7.37 -5.93
CA ILE A 146 18.32 -6.65 -5.21
C ILE A 146 17.37 -7.64 -4.54
N ASP A 147 16.93 -8.66 -5.26
CA ASP A 147 15.96 -9.64 -4.74
C ASP A 147 16.58 -10.53 -3.65
N GLY A 148 17.88 -10.81 -3.73
CA GLY A 148 18.63 -11.61 -2.77
C GLY A 148 19.11 -10.84 -1.52
N ASN A 149 18.97 -9.51 -1.48
CA ASN A 149 19.46 -8.70 -0.35
C ASN A 149 18.34 -7.80 0.23
N PRO A 150 17.82 -8.12 1.43
CA PRO A 150 16.82 -7.30 2.12
C PRO A 150 17.23 -5.84 2.34
N GLU A 151 18.53 -5.54 2.45
CA GLU A 151 19.03 -4.17 2.61
C GLU A 151 18.86 -3.32 1.34
N LEU A 152 18.75 -3.96 0.18
CA LEU A 152 18.53 -3.34 -1.12
C LEU A 152 17.05 -3.27 -1.52
N ALA A 153 16.11 -3.65 -0.65
CA ALA A 153 14.67 -3.63 -0.95
C ALA A 153 14.12 -2.23 -1.34
N HIS A 154 14.86 -1.17 -1.04
CA HIS A 154 14.55 0.20 -1.45
C HIS A 154 15.10 0.57 -2.84
N VAL A 155 15.89 -0.30 -3.46
CA VAL A 155 16.47 -0.12 -4.80
C VAL A 155 15.65 -0.89 -5.81
N SER A 156 15.45 -0.31 -7.00
CA SER A 156 14.79 -0.94 -8.13
C SER A 156 15.65 -0.79 -9.38
N VAL A 157 15.56 -1.76 -10.29
CA VAL A 157 16.21 -1.69 -11.61
C VAL A 157 15.15 -1.58 -12.70
N LYS A 158 15.37 -0.71 -13.68
CA LYS A 158 14.43 -0.46 -14.77
C LYS A 158 15.16 -0.49 -16.12
N ALA A 159 14.60 -1.21 -17.07
CA ALA A 159 15.04 -1.13 -18.47
C ALA A 159 14.55 0.16 -19.13
N THR A 160 15.44 0.88 -19.83
CA THR A 160 15.12 2.14 -20.50
C THR A 160 15.44 2.11 -21.99
N SER A 161 14.94 3.12 -22.70
CA SER A 161 15.29 3.34 -24.11
C SER A 161 16.78 3.68 -24.29
N CYS A 162 17.21 3.80 -25.56
CA CYS A 162 18.60 4.03 -25.92
C CYS A 162 19.15 5.31 -25.26
N MET A 163 20.23 5.19 -24.51
CA MET A 163 20.93 6.31 -23.88
C MET A 163 21.92 7.03 -24.81
N LYS A 164 21.91 6.72 -26.12
CA LYS A 164 22.79 7.29 -27.18
C LYS A 164 24.30 7.15 -26.95
N ALA A 165 24.75 6.46 -25.90
CA ALA A 165 26.16 6.20 -25.60
C ALA A 165 26.58 4.75 -25.93
N CYS A 166 25.94 4.11 -26.92
CA CYS A 166 26.14 2.67 -27.20
C CYS A 166 27.60 2.28 -27.52
N LYS A 167 28.47 3.21 -27.92
CA LYS A 167 29.90 2.96 -28.14
C LYS A 167 30.67 2.65 -26.84
N HIS A 168 30.17 3.13 -25.71
CA HIS A 168 30.74 2.91 -24.37
C HIS A 168 29.88 1.95 -23.55
N GLY A 169 29.01 1.18 -24.23
CA GLY A 169 28.14 0.21 -23.57
C GLY A 169 28.94 -0.90 -22.86
N PRO A 170 28.33 -1.55 -21.86
CA PRO A 170 26.98 -1.31 -21.34
C PRO A 170 26.85 -0.04 -20.49
N ASN A 171 25.70 0.63 -20.58
CA ASN A 171 25.43 1.92 -19.94
C ASN A 171 24.28 1.83 -18.93
N LEU A 172 24.46 2.49 -17.80
CA LEU A 172 23.48 2.59 -16.71
C LEU A 172 23.35 4.06 -16.29
N ARG A 173 22.22 4.43 -15.72
CA ARG A 173 22.03 5.71 -15.02
C ARG A 173 21.64 5.44 -13.57
N LEU A 174 22.37 6.05 -12.66
CA LEU A 174 22.12 6.00 -11.23
C LEU A 174 20.98 6.96 -10.83
N PRO A 175 20.36 6.78 -9.65
CA PRO A 175 19.33 7.70 -9.14
C PRO A 175 19.81 9.16 -9.02
N SER A 176 21.13 9.36 -8.90
CA SER A 176 21.77 10.68 -8.88
C SER A 176 21.77 11.39 -10.24
N GLY A 177 21.32 10.72 -11.30
CA GLY A 177 21.41 11.20 -12.68
C GLY A 177 22.74 10.91 -13.37
N GLN A 178 23.76 10.44 -12.63
CA GLN A 178 25.07 10.07 -13.17
C GLN A 178 24.95 8.86 -14.10
N MET A 179 25.60 8.95 -15.26
CA MET A 179 25.71 7.84 -16.21
C MET A 179 27.02 7.07 -15.97
N LEU A 180 26.91 5.75 -15.91
CA LEU A 180 28.06 4.84 -15.88
C LEU A 180 28.21 4.19 -17.25
N HIS A 181 29.46 4.14 -17.72
CA HIS A 181 29.87 3.54 -18.98
C HIS A 181 30.71 2.29 -18.70
N ARG A 182 30.63 1.28 -19.58
CA ARG A 182 31.24 -0.04 -19.36
C ARG A 182 30.96 -0.59 -17.95
N ALA A 183 29.74 -0.33 -17.48
CA ALA A 183 29.44 -0.45 -16.08
C ALA A 183 29.42 -1.92 -15.65
N SER A 184 29.68 -2.17 -14.37
CA SER A 184 29.49 -3.47 -13.73
C SER A 184 28.42 -3.40 -12.63
N PRO A 185 27.76 -4.51 -12.27
CA PRO A 185 26.79 -4.51 -11.16
C PRO A 185 27.43 -4.10 -9.84
N ALA A 186 28.65 -4.59 -9.56
CA ALA A 186 29.40 -4.26 -8.35
C ALA A 186 29.66 -2.76 -8.22
N GLU A 187 30.08 -2.11 -9.31
CA GLU A 187 30.29 -0.66 -9.33
C GLU A 187 28.98 0.10 -9.11
N ALA A 188 27.88 -0.33 -9.75
CA ALA A 188 26.58 0.31 -9.58
C ALA A 188 26.08 0.23 -8.13
N LEU A 189 26.20 -0.94 -7.48
CA LEU A 189 25.83 -1.14 -6.08
C LEU A 189 26.71 -0.35 -5.12
N ALA A 190 28.03 -0.32 -5.35
CA ALA A 190 28.95 0.47 -4.53
C ALA A 190 28.61 1.98 -4.54
N ARG A 191 28.22 2.51 -5.71
CA ARG A 191 27.82 3.92 -5.87
C ARG A 191 26.47 4.26 -5.23
N LEU A 192 25.59 3.27 -5.05
CA LEU A 192 24.34 3.44 -4.32
C LEU A 192 24.58 3.56 -2.79
N ASN A 193 25.54 2.79 -2.27
CA ASN A 193 25.87 2.78 -0.83
C ASN A 193 26.72 3.99 -0.38
N ALA A 194 27.55 4.54 -1.27
CA ALA A 194 28.46 5.67 -0.95
C ALA A 194 27.76 7.03 -0.72
N LYS A 195 26.43 7.11 -0.83
CA LYS A 195 25.64 8.34 -0.65
C LYS A 195 24.50 8.21 0.38
N ARG A 196 24.57 7.20 1.26
CA ARG A 196 23.74 7.16 2.49
C ARG A 196 24.12 8.30 3.44
#